data_AF-A0A382SYZ8-F1
#
_entry.id   AF-A0A382SYZ8-F1
#
_cell.length_a   1.000
_cell.length_b   1.000
_cell.length_c   1.000
_cell.angle_alpha   90.00
_cell.angle_beta   90.00
_cell.angle_gamma   90.00
#
_symmetry.space_group_name_H-M   'P 1'
#
loop_
_entity.id
_entity.type
_entity.pdbx_description
1 polymer ?
#
loop_
_entity_poly.entity_id
_entity_poly.type
_entity_poly.pdbx_seq_one_letter_code
_entity_poly.pdbx_strand_id
1 'polypeptide(L)' 'MKLKKYDTKKRYEIYDKWPEVSKEAYESQHEDSSLDPINHIVFAGIGGSGAIGDIFSAILSKTNTHVSVV' A
#
# COMPACT_ATOMS: atom_id res chain seq x y z
N MET A 1 -7.80 26.08 14.15
CA MET A 1 -7.81 27.20 13.15
C MET A 1 -6.48 27.35 12.39
N LYS A 2 -5.30 27.11 12.98
CA LYS A 2 -4.00 27.33 12.30
C LYS A 2 -3.71 26.40 11.11
N LEU A 3 -4.04 25.11 11.18
CA LEU A 3 -3.71 24.17 10.10
C LEU A 3 -4.45 24.48 8.79
N LYS A 4 -5.74 24.81 8.88
CA LYS A 4 -6.58 25.21 7.73
C LYS A 4 -6.06 26.45 6.97
N LYS A 5 -5.26 27.29 7.61
CA LYS A 5 -4.61 28.45 6.97
C LYS A 5 -3.51 28.02 6.01
N TYR A 6 -2.77 26.97 6.34
CA TYR A 6 -1.60 26.51 5.58
C TYR A 6 -1.93 25.33 4.66
N ASP A 7 -2.82 24.45 5.11
CA ASP A 7 -3.32 23.34 4.32
C ASP A 7 -4.62 23.74 3.62
N THR A 8 -4.49 24.65 2.65
CA THR A 8 -5.60 25.16 1.85
C THR A 8 -6.30 24.06 1.05
N LYS A 9 -5.61 22.95 0.79
CA LYS A 9 -6.13 21.76 0.10
C LYS A 9 -6.70 20.71 1.06
N LYS A 10 -6.68 20.97 2.38
CA LYS A 10 -7.24 20.10 3.42
C LYS A 10 -6.72 18.66 3.35
N ARG A 11 -5.44 18.46 3.00
CA ARG A 11 -4.80 17.14 3.00
C ARG A 11 -4.87 16.45 4.37
N TYR A 12 -4.89 17.20 5.48
CA TYR A 12 -5.08 16.66 6.82
C TYR A 12 -6.36 15.82 6.95
N GLU A 13 -7.41 16.14 6.20
CA GLU A 13 -8.69 15.39 6.27
C GLU A 13 -8.54 13.96 5.74
N ILE A 14 -7.60 13.69 4.81
CA ILE A 14 -7.29 12.33 4.36
C ILE A 14 -6.62 11.53 5.48
N TYR A 15 -5.74 12.16 6.25
CA TYR A 15 -5.07 11.49 7.37
C TYR A 15 -6.04 11.23 8.53
N ASP A 16 -6.94 12.17 8.82
CA ASP A 16 -8.01 11.97 9.82
C ASP A 16 -8.92 10.78 9.45
N LYS A 17 -9.21 10.62 8.15
CA LYS A 17 -10.00 9.51 7.61
C LYS A 17 -9.22 8.23 7.34
N TRP A 18 -7.90 8.23 7.56
CA TRP A 18 -7.06 7.07 7.24
C TRP A 18 -7.54 5.75 7.86
N PRO A 19 -8.02 5.71 9.13
CA PRO A 19 -8.57 4.48 9.71
C PRO A 19 -9.80 3.96 8.97
N GLU A 20 -10.68 4.86 8.52
CA GLU A 20 -11.90 4.52 7.79
C GLU A 20 -11.55 3.93 6.42
N VAL A 21 -10.70 4.63 5.65
CA VAL A 21 -10.23 4.17 4.33
C VAL A 21 -9.49 2.84 4.43
N SER A 22 -8.66 2.66 5.47
CA SER A 22 -7.93 1.41 5.69
C SER A 22 -8.88 0.24 5.99
N LYS A 23 -9.91 0.49 6.80
CA LYS A 23 -10.93 -0.51 7.14
C LYS A 23 -11.74 -0.88 5.90
N GLU A 24 -12.22 0.10 5.15
CA GLU A 24 -12.98 -0.13 3.92
C GLU A 24 -12.16 -0.92 2.90
N ALA A 25 -10.88 -0.61 2.73
CA ALA A 25 -9.99 -1.35 1.84
C ALA A 25 -9.77 -2.81 2.30
N TYR A 26 -9.59 -3.01 3.61
CA TYR A 26 -9.42 -4.36 4.18
C TYR A 26 -10.70 -5.21 4.07
N GLU A 27 -11.87 -4.60 4.28
CA GLU A 27 -13.17 -5.28 4.19
C GLU A 27 -13.70 -5.38 2.75
N SER A 28 -13.02 -4.76 1.78
CA SER A 28 -13.44 -4.82 0.39
C SER A 28 -13.36 -6.26 -0.13
N GLN A 29 -14.45 -6.71 -0.76
CA GLN A 29 -14.51 -8.06 -1.29
C GLN A 29 -13.58 -8.15 -2.50
N HIS A 30 -12.60 -9.04 -2.40
CA HIS A 30 -11.78 -9.47 -3.52
C HIS A 30 -12.22 -10.87 -3.91
N GLU A 31 -12.29 -11.14 -5.21
CA GLU A 31 -12.44 -12.51 -5.67
C GLU A 31 -11.19 -13.28 -5.26
N ASP A 32 -11.36 -14.28 -4.39
CA ASP A 32 -10.32 -15.27 -4.11
C ASP A 32 -10.09 -16.07 -5.39
N SER A 33 -9.19 -15.57 -6.23
CA SER A 33 -8.62 -16.38 -7.29
C SER A 33 -7.64 -17.34 -6.63
N SER A 34 -7.88 -18.65 -6.80
CA SER A 34 -6.88 -19.64 -6.45
C SER A 34 -5.65 -19.38 -7.30
N LEU A 35 -4.60 -18.82 -6.70
CA LEU A 35 -3.33 -18.62 -7.36
C LEU A 35 -2.51 -19.89 -7.18
N ASP A 36 -1.98 -20.41 -8.29
CA ASP A 36 -0.91 -21.41 -8.23
C ASP A 36 0.28 -20.86 -7.43
N PRO A 37 1.15 -21.73 -6.87
CA PRO A 37 2.31 -21.28 -6.12
C PRO A 37 3.16 -20.26 -6.90
N ILE A 38 3.27 -19.04 -6.38
CA ILE A 38 4.03 -17.95 -7.00
C ILE A 38 5.47 -17.97 -6.50
N ASN A 39 6.41 -18.14 -7.44
CA ASN A 39 7.84 -18.14 -7.15
C ASN A 39 8.49 -16.76 -7.29
N HIS A 40 7.86 -15.81 -8.00
CA HIS A 40 8.39 -14.46 -8.23
C HIS A 40 7.28 -13.42 -8.29
N ILE A 41 7.45 -12.34 -7.54
CA ILE A 41 6.58 -11.14 -7.54
C ILE A 41 7.39 -9.94 -8.03
N VAL A 42 6.82 -9.14 -8.95
CA VAL A 42 7.41 -7.89 -9.41
C VAL A 42 6.51 -6.72 -9.03
N PHE A 43 7.00 -5.82 -8.18
CA PHE A 43 6.35 -4.56 -7.85
C PHE A 43 6.88 -3.47 -8.78
N ALA A 44 6.02 -2.85 -9.59
CA ALA A 44 6.38 -1.74 -10.46
C ALA A 44 5.74 -0.44 -9.94
N GLY A 45 6.54 0.56 -9.59
CA GLY A 45 6.02 1.79 -9.01
C GLY A 45 7.09 2.84 -8.74
N ILE A 46 6.75 4.11 -8.96
CA ILE A 46 7.66 5.24 -8.78
C ILE A 46 7.15 6.13 -7.64
N GLY A 47 8.06 6.55 -6.76
CA GLY A 47 7.74 7.42 -5.63
C GLY A 47 7.06 6.67 -4.48
N GLY A 48 5.95 7.19 -3.97
CA GLY A 48 5.28 6.61 -2.80
C GLY A 48 4.81 5.17 -3.02
N SER A 49 4.39 4.82 -4.24
CA SER A 49 4.03 3.44 -4.59
C SER A 49 5.24 2.52 -4.71
N GLY A 50 6.39 3.03 -5.15
CA GLY A 50 7.66 2.29 -5.14
C GLY A 50 8.11 1.95 -3.72
N ALA A 51 8.00 2.91 -2.80
CA ALA A 51 8.32 2.69 -1.39
C ALA A 51 7.46 1.60 -0.73
N ILE A 52 6.21 1.42 -1.18
CA ILE A 52 5.37 0.30 -0.74
C ILE A 52 5.95 -1.04 -1.23
N GLY A 53 6.49 -1.10 -2.44
CA GLY A 53 7.21 -2.27 -2.97
C GLY A 53 8.41 -2.65 -2.12
N ASP A 54 9.19 -1.68 -1.66
CA ASP A 54 10.33 -1.92 -0.75
C ASP A 54 9.89 -2.54 0.58
N ILE A 55 8.77 -2.08 1.15
CA ILE A 55 8.19 -2.63 2.38
C ILE A 55 7.79 -4.10 2.17
N PHE A 56 7.07 -4.42 1.09
CA PHE A 56 6.68 -5.80 0.80
C PHE A 56 7.87 -6.70 0.49
N SER A 57 8.88 -6.20 -0.21
CA SER A 57 10.15 -6.91 -0.42
C SER A 57 10.79 -7.30 0.93
N ALA A 58 10.82 -6.37 1.89
CA ALA A 58 11.35 -6.65 3.22
C ALA A 58 10.50 -7.67 4.00
N ILE A 59 9.17 -7.58 3.95
CA ILE A 59 8.26 -8.54 4.58
C ILE A 59 8.45 -9.96 4.03
N LEU A 60 8.57 -10.07 2.71
CA LEU A 60 8.72 -11.35 2.01
C LEU A 60 10.16 -11.88 1.99
N SER A 61 11.14 -11.12 2.47
CA SER A 61 12.57 -11.48 2.44
C SER A 61 12.93 -12.81 3.12
N LYS A 62 12.05 -13.33 3.99
CA LYS A 62 12.23 -14.61 4.69
C LYS A 62 11.41 -15.76 4.10
N THR A 63 10.70 -15.52 3.00
CA THR A 63 9.98 -16.58 2.26
C THR A 63 10.84 -17.07 1.09
N ASN A 64 10.42 -18.15 0.44
CA ASN A 64 11.09 -18.67 -0.77
C ASN A 64 10.63 -17.96 -2.06
N THR A 65 9.96 -16.80 -1.94
CA THR A 65 9.43 -16.03 -3.06
C THR A 65 10.44 -14.97 -3.47
N HIS A 66 10.88 -14.99 -4.73
CA HIS A 66 11.71 -13.92 -5.26
C HIS A 66 10.88 -12.64 -5.40
N VAL A 67 11.45 -11.48 -5.05
CA VAL A 67 10.78 -10.18 -5.19
C VAL A 67 11.68 -9.21 -5.93
N SER A 68 11.14 -8.51 -6.93
CA SER A 68 11.81 -7.39 -7.60
C SER A 68 10.97 -6.12 -7.46
N VAL A 69 11.63 -4.98 -7.26
CA VAL A 69 11.00 -3.66 -7.24
C VAL A 69 11.59 -2.85 -8.40
N VAL A 70 10.74 -2.31 -9.29
CA VAL A 70 11.12 -1.59 -10.52
C VAL A 70 10.44 -0.24 -10.67
#